data_AF-A0A626W3Y4-F1
#
_entry.id   AF-A0A626W3Y4-F1
#
_cell.length_a   1.000
_cell.length_b   1.000
_cell.length_c   1.000
_cell.angle_alpha   90.00
_cell.angle_beta   90.00
_cell.angle_gamma   90.00
#
_symmetry.space_group_name_H-M   'P 1'
#
loop_
_entity.id
_entity.type
_entity.pdbx_description
1 polymer ?
#
loop_
_entity_poly.entity_id
_entity_poly.type
_entity_poly.pdbx_seq_one_letter_code
_entity_poly.pdbx_strand_id
1 'polypeptide(L)' 'MTDSQLAAFQAASLSKPETVSLLVLGLFTSVLLLWCAWTLMVAWQGVCRQHLSWQSFGAVAARSLLLVLVSFWLVLS' A
#
# COMPACT_ATOMS: atom_id res chain seq x y z
N MET A 1 -1.98 24.96 -2.33
CA MET A 1 -1.37 25.11 -3.67
C MET A 1 -1.90 26.39 -4.25
N THR A 2 -1.06 27.34 -4.66
CA THR A 2 -1.54 28.58 -5.31
C THR A 2 -1.82 28.33 -6.79
N ASP A 3 -2.70 29.11 -7.40
CA ASP A 3 -3.07 28.93 -8.82
C ASP A 3 -1.86 29.01 -9.76
N SER A 4 -0.89 29.87 -9.43
CA SER A 4 0.39 29.97 -10.16
C SER A 4 1.21 28.69 -10.11
N GLN A 5 1.22 27.98 -8.99
CA GLN A 5 1.92 26.71 -8.84
C GLN A 5 1.22 25.59 -9.61
N LEU A 6 -0.12 25.58 -9.60
CA LEU A 6 -0.92 24.59 -10.33
C LEU A 6 -0.72 24.73 -11.84
N ALA A 7 -0.75 25.96 -12.35
CA ALA A 7 -0.51 26.29 -13.74
C ALA A 7 0.92 25.92 -14.19
N ALA A 8 1.93 26.21 -13.37
CA ALA A 8 3.32 25.85 -13.68
C ALA A 8 3.52 24.32 -13.73
N PHE A 9 2.92 23.57 -12.81
CA PHE A 9 2.97 22.11 -12.80
C PHE A 9 2.27 21.52 -14.02
N GLN A 10 1.09 22.01 -14.37
CA GLN A 10 0.34 21.53 -15.53
C GLN A 10 1.06 21.86 -16.84
N ALA A 11 1.71 23.03 -16.94
CA ALA A 11 2.52 23.40 -18.10
C ALA A 11 3.75 22.49 -18.27
N ALA A 12 4.39 22.07 -17.17
CA ALA A 12 5.57 21.20 -17.21
C ALA A 12 5.22 19.71 -17.41
N SER A 13 4.20 19.21 -16.69
CA SER A 13 3.82 17.79 -16.69
C SER A 13 2.79 17.41 -17.75
N LEU A 14 2.17 18.40 -18.41
CA LEU A 14 1.03 18.26 -19.32
C LEU A 14 -0.17 17.51 -18.71
N SER A 15 -0.17 17.34 -17.39
CA SER A 15 -1.09 16.49 -16.65
C SER A 15 -1.68 17.26 -15.49
N LYS A 16 -2.94 16.97 -15.13
CA LYS A 16 -3.54 17.57 -13.95
C LYS A 16 -2.95 16.93 -12.68
N PRO A 17 -2.70 17.72 -11.61
CA PRO A 17 -2.18 17.18 -10.34
C PRO A 17 -3.04 16.05 -9.77
N GLU A 18 -4.37 16.13 -9.93
CA GLU A 18 -5.33 15.11 -9.50
C GLU A 18 -5.07 13.74 -10.14
N THR A 19 -4.75 13.71 -11.44
CA THR A 19 -4.48 12.47 -12.18
C THR A 19 -3.20 11.80 -11.69
N VAL A 20 -2.15 12.60 -11.48
CA VAL A 20 -0.86 12.12 -10.96
C VAL A 20 -1.03 11.60 -9.52
N SER A 21 -1.80 12.30 -8.70
CA SER A 21 -2.10 11.86 -7.33
C SER A 21 -2.84 10.52 -7.31
N LEU A 22 -3.88 10.35 -8.15
CA LEU A 22 -4.61 9.08 -8.26
C LEU A 22 -3.73 7.94 -8.75
N LEU A 23 -2.86 8.19 -9.73
CA LEU A 23 -1.92 7.19 -10.24
C LEU A 23 -0.95 6.73 -9.14
N VAL A 24 -0.33 7.67 -8.43
CA VAL A 24 0.58 7.36 -7.31
C VAL A 24 -0.16 6.59 -6.22
N LEU A 25 -1.40 6.97 -5.92
CA LEU A 25 -2.22 6.28 -4.94
C LEU A 25 -2.55 4.84 -5.34
N GLY A 26 -2.91 4.64 -6.60
CA GLY A 26 -3.16 3.32 -7.16
C GLY A 26 -1.92 2.44 -7.10
N LEU A 27 -0.77 2.97 -7.51
CA LEU A 27 0.51 2.25 -7.45
C LEU A 27 0.90 1.88 -6.01
N PHE A 28 0.80 2.83 -5.08
CA PHE A 28 1.05 2.58 -3.67
C PHE A 28 0.15 1.47 -3.11
N THR A 29 -1.14 1.53 -3.45
CA THR A 29 -2.12 0.52 -3.05
C THR A 29 -1.81 -0.86 -3.64
N SER A 30 -1.47 -0.94 -4.93
CA SER A 30 -1.09 -2.20 -5.57
C SER A 30 0.15 -2.82 -4.93
N VAL A 31 1.18 -2.01 -4.64
CA VAL A 31 2.41 -2.48 -3.98
C VAL A 31 2.10 -3.01 -2.57
N LEU A 32 1.26 -2.30 -1.80
CA LEU A 32 0.83 -2.77 -0.47
C LEU A 32 0.12 -4.12 -0.54
N LEU A 33 -0.81 -4.30 -1.48
CA LEU A 33 -1.55 -5.55 -1.63
C LEU A 33 -0.63 -6.71 -2.04
N LEU A 34 0.30 -6.47 -2.98
CA LEU A 34 1.30 -7.47 -3.37
C LEU A 34 2.20 -7.85 -2.20
N TRP A 35 2.61 -6.86 -1.39
CA TRP A 35 3.38 -7.11 -0.18
C TRP A 35 2.60 -7.96 0.82
N CYS A 36 1.32 -7.67 1.07
CA CYS A 36 0.48 -8.51 1.94
C CYS A 36 0.34 -9.95 1.41
N ALA A 37 0.08 -10.12 0.10
CA ALA A 37 0.00 -11.44 -0.49
C ALA A 37 1.31 -12.23 -0.30
N TRP A 38 2.45 -11.55 -0.47
CA TRP A 38 3.76 -12.14 -0.26
C TRP A 38 4.01 -12.51 1.21
N THR A 39 3.69 -11.65 2.18
CA THR A 39 3.87 -11.96 3.60
C THR A 39 3.03 -13.16 4.03
N LEU A 40 1.78 -13.24 3.54
CA LEU A 40 0.90 -14.39 3.74
C LEU A 40 1.47 -15.67 3.11
N MET A 41 2.00 -15.60 1.88
CA MET A 41 2.66 -16.75 1.25
C MET A 41 3.87 -17.24 2.04
N VAL A 42 4.75 -16.34 2.49
CA VAL A 42 5.94 -16.69 3.27
C VAL A 42 5.54 -17.32 4.61
N ALA A 43 4.56 -16.73 5.29
CA ALA A 43 4.05 -17.26 6.55
C ALA A 43 3.40 -18.65 6.36
N TRP A 44 2.63 -18.85 5.28
CA TRP A 44 2.03 -20.13 4.92
C TRP A 44 3.09 -21.20 4.65
N GLN A 45 4.12 -20.87 3.87
CA GLN A 45 5.25 -21.78 3.64
C GLN A 45 5.98 -22.15 4.94
N GLY A 46 6.10 -21.19 5.88
CA GLY A 46 6.65 -21.42 7.22
C GLY A 46 5.82 -22.40 8.05
N VAL A 47 4.49 -22.32 7.98
CA VAL A 47 3.57 -23.26 8.65
C VAL A 47 3.68 -24.65 8.03
N CYS A 48 3.67 -24.77 6.70
CA CYS A 48 3.80 -26.06 6.01
C CYS A 48 5.12 -26.78 6.34
N ARG A 49 6.19 -26.03 6.59
CA ARG A 49 7.51 -26.57 6.98
C ARG A 49 7.66 -26.84 8.48
N GLN A 50 6.57 -26.76 9.27
CA GLN A 50 6.57 -26.89 10.75
C GLN A 50 7.52 -25.90 11.46
N HIS A 51 7.94 -24.83 10.77
CA HIS A 51 8.87 -23.84 11.31
C HIS A 51 8.14 -22.68 12.01
N LEU A 52 6.82 -22.59 11.83
CA LEU A 52 5.96 -21.57 12.41
C LEU A 52 4.68 -22.22 12.96
N SER A 53 4.25 -21.81 14.16
CA SER A 53 2.96 -22.23 14.72
C SER A 53 1.80 -21.44 14.06
N TRP A 54 0.60 -22.02 14.08
CA TRP A 54 -0.62 -21.36 13.60
C TRP A 54 -0.89 -20.00 14.28
N GLN A 55 -0.46 -19.83 15.53
CA GLN A 55 -0.58 -18.55 16.26
C GLN A 55 0.32 -17.46 15.67
N SER A 56 1.56 -17.79 15.32
CA SER A 56 2.48 -16.87 14.65
C SER A 56 2.01 -16.47 13.26
N PHE A 57 1.36 -17.38 12.52
CA PHE A 57 0.73 -17.04 11.24
C PHE A 57 -0.40 -16.01 11.42
N GLY A 58 -1.29 -16.23 12.39
CA GLY A 58 -2.36 -15.28 12.72
C GLY A 58 -1.84 -13.90 13.09
N ALA A 59 -0.74 -13.82 13.86
CA ALA A 59 -0.10 -12.56 14.22
C ALA A 59 0.48 -11.81 13.00
N VAL A 60 1.09 -12.52 12.04
CA VAL A 60 1.61 -11.92 10.80
C VAL A 60 0.47 -11.42 9.92
N ALA A 61 -0.61 -12.19 9.78
CA ALA A 61 -1.79 -11.78 9.04
C ALA A 61 -2.44 -10.53 9.67
N ALA A 62 -2.64 -10.53 10.98
CA ALA A 62 -3.21 -9.39 11.70
C ALA A 62 -2.35 -8.13 11.59
N ARG A 63 -1.02 -8.23 11.73
CA ARG A 63 -0.10 -7.10 11.53
C ARG A 63 -0.14 -6.54 10.11
N SER A 64 -0.15 -7.42 9.11
CA SER A 64 -0.23 -7.01 7.71
C SER A 64 -1.55 -6.28 7.44
N LEU A 65 -2.66 -6.77 7.99
CA LEU A 65 -3.98 -6.17 7.84
C LEU A 65 -4.10 -4.83 8.57
N LEU A 66 -3.54 -4.72 9.78
CA LEU A 66 -3.45 -3.44 10.51
C LEU A 66 -2.62 -2.40 9.74
N LEU A 67 -1.49 -2.79 9.13
CA LEU A 67 -0.67 -1.88 8.34
C LEU A 67 -1.41 -1.35 7.12
N VAL A 68 -2.16 -2.21 6.42
CA VAL A 68 -3.04 -1.78 5.33
C VAL A 68 -4.09 -0.82 5.84
N LEU A 69 -4.77 -1.14 6.94
CA LEU A 69 -5.85 -0.32 7.49
C LEU A 69 -5.36 1.07 7.91
N VAL A 70 -4.20 1.16 8.57
CA VAL A 70 -3.55 2.43 8.93
C VAL A 70 -3.10 3.20 7.69
N SER A 71 -2.54 2.52 6.70
CA SER A 71 -2.09 3.17 5.45
C SER A 71 -3.27 3.79 4.69
N PHE A 72 -4.38 3.05 4.56
CA PHE A 72 -5.60 3.56 3.96
C PHE A 72 -6.22 4.70 4.76
N TRP A 73 -6.19 4.61 6.10
CA TRP A 73 -6.69 5.69 6.95
C TRP A 73 -5.89 6.99 6.73
N LEU A 74 -4.56 6.92 6.75
CA LEU A 74 -3.68 8.08 6.52
C LEU A 74 -3.81 8.68 5.11
N VAL A 75 -4.09 7.83 4.13
CA VAL A 75 -4.23 8.22 2.73
C VAL A 75 -5.59 8.87 2.44
N LEU A 76 -6.65 8.39 3.10
CA LEU A 76 -8.03 8.79 2.83
C LEU A 76 -8.57 9.84 3.83
N SER A 77 -7.81 10.15 4.89
CA SER A 77 -8.05 11.26 5.84
C SER A 77 -7.55 12.60 5.29
#